data_AF-A0A176RVU2-F1
#
_entry.id   AF-A0A176RVU2-F1
#
_cell.length_a   1.000
_cell.length_b   1.000
_cell.length_c   1.000
_cell.angle_alpha   90.00
_cell.angle_beta   90.00
_cell.angle_gamma   90.00
#
_symmetry.space_group_name_H-M   'P 1'
#
loop_
_entity.id
_entity.type
_entity.pdbx_description
1 polymer ?
#
loop_
_entity_poly.entity_id
_entity_poly.type
_entity_poly.pdbx_seq_one_letter_code
_entity_poly.pdbx_strand_id
1 'polypeptide(L)'
;MLAKVNDWKSALFEKINSQSVQQRMLNPLTHLPKMAQEKNFHHVMEALKYWQVRNRSLLGEWALENPSDDNLQQELFTNLHWLAKHPRLITIGAYGNGKLVWDRLNLAQDPAQALGRAYGLLAASVVPFLGDDDTLLVAPALRSEDSSSEAIIRATLDNNSSQEREHGDTRGVISTLLDQSQRILRPWHLRQKIDSGVFLNLRNQYFKHIFLDRLALDNIADMGAALMTLSQNKKGDIRLIDQTWRNVKFFHFKELLS
;
A
#
# COMPACT_ATOMS: atom_id res chain seq x y z
N MET A 1 -5.03 1.06 -1.10
CA MET A 1 -5.62 2.20 -1.84
C MET A 1 -6.80 1.70 -2.65
N LEU A 2 -7.90 2.46 -2.73
CA LEU A 2 -9.14 2.10 -3.41
C LEU A 2 -9.65 3.30 -4.23
N ALA A 3 -10.03 3.05 -5.50
CA ALA A 3 -10.72 4.01 -6.36
C ALA A 3 -11.29 3.30 -7.59
N LYS A 4 -12.17 3.96 -8.35
CA LYS A 4 -12.56 3.49 -9.68
C LYS A 4 -11.37 3.56 -10.62
N VAL A 5 -11.31 2.68 -11.62
CA VAL A 5 -10.21 2.63 -12.60
C VAL A 5 -10.00 3.98 -13.32
N ASN A 6 -11.09 4.68 -13.65
CA ASN A 6 -11.01 6.00 -14.28
C ASN A 6 -10.51 7.11 -13.34
N ASP A 7 -10.76 6.99 -12.04
CA ASP A 7 -10.26 7.92 -11.04
C ASP A 7 -8.76 7.72 -10.83
N TRP A 8 -8.29 6.47 -10.84
CA TRP A 8 -6.86 6.16 -10.88
C TRP A 8 -6.17 6.77 -12.09
N LYS A 9 -6.76 6.61 -13.27
CA LYS A 9 -6.22 7.21 -14.50
C LYS A 9 -6.11 8.72 -14.33
N SER A 10 -7.18 9.37 -13.87
CA SER A 10 -7.20 10.82 -13.66
C SER A 10 -6.13 11.27 -12.66
N ALA A 11 -6.05 10.60 -11.51
CA ALA A 11 -5.12 10.91 -10.43
C ALA A 11 -3.65 10.86 -10.89
N LEU A 12 -3.27 9.89 -11.73
CA LEU A 12 -1.91 9.79 -12.26
C LEU A 12 -1.49 10.99 -13.13
N PHE A 13 -2.45 11.67 -13.77
CA PHE A 13 -2.19 12.85 -14.61
C PHE A 13 -2.41 14.19 -13.89
N GLU A 14 -2.91 14.19 -12.65
CA GLU A 14 -3.02 15.41 -11.84
C GLU A 14 -1.64 16.02 -11.62
N LYS A 15 -1.58 17.35 -11.51
CA LYS A 15 -0.32 18.07 -11.33
C LYS A 15 -0.11 18.49 -9.89
N ILE A 16 1.05 18.17 -9.35
CA ILE A 16 1.57 18.69 -8.08
C ILE A 16 2.86 19.44 -8.39
N ASN A 17 2.89 20.75 -8.14
CA ASN A 17 4.01 21.64 -8.46
C ASN A 17 4.52 21.44 -9.91
N SER A 18 3.59 21.49 -10.87
CA SER A 18 3.82 21.36 -12.32
C SER A 18 4.25 19.98 -12.86
N GLN A 19 4.52 19.00 -12.00
CA GLN A 19 4.80 17.61 -12.40
C GLN A 19 3.56 16.74 -12.25
N SER A 20 3.35 15.77 -13.15
CA SER A 20 2.26 14.82 -12.95
C SER A 20 2.54 13.91 -11.76
N VAL A 21 1.50 13.42 -11.09
CA VAL A 21 1.65 12.42 -10.02
C VAL A 21 2.43 11.21 -10.51
N GLN A 22 2.14 10.70 -11.71
CA GLN A 22 2.89 9.60 -12.29
C GLN A 22 4.39 9.91 -12.36
N GLN A 23 4.78 11.08 -12.87
CA GLN A 23 6.19 11.47 -12.93
C GLN A 23 6.81 11.56 -11.54
N ARG A 24 6.11 12.15 -10.56
CA ARG A 24 6.61 12.23 -9.19
C ARG A 24 6.82 10.85 -8.58
N MET A 25 5.87 9.93 -8.79
CA MET A 25 5.94 8.57 -8.25
C MET A 25 6.97 7.69 -8.93
N LEU A 26 7.37 7.99 -10.16
CA LEU A 26 8.40 7.22 -10.87
C LEU A 26 9.82 7.68 -10.56
N ASN A 27 10.00 8.80 -9.86
CA ASN A 27 11.30 9.36 -9.51
C ASN A 27 11.52 9.36 -7.99
N PRO A 28 12.76 9.19 -7.50
CA PRO A 28 13.10 9.43 -6.10
C PRO A 28 12.70 10.84 -5.63
N LEU A 29 12.45 10.99 -4.33
CA LEU A 29 12.31 12.33 -3.73
C LEU A 29 13.60 13.12 -3.97
N THR A 30 13.49 14.34 -4.51
CA THR A 30 14.63 15.10 -5.02
C THR A 30 15.59 15.53 -3.91
N HIS A 31 15.06 15.72 -2.69
CA HIS A 31 15.84 16.15 -1.52
C HIS A 31 16.32 14.99 -0.63
N LEU A 32 16.10 13.74 -1.05
CA LEU A 32 16.65 12.58 -0.34
C LEU A 32 18.20 12.63 -0.41
N PRO A 33 18.96 12.27 0.65
CA PRO A 33 20.42 12.24 0.56
C PRO A 33 20.92 11.29 -0.53
N LYS A 34 22.02 11.64 -1.24
CA LYS A 34 22.57 10.84 -2.35
C LYS A 34 22.77 9.35 -2.02
N MET A 35 23.30 9.04 -0.83
CA MET A 35 23.48 7.66 -0.35
C MET A 35 22.15 6.88 -0.22
N ALA A 36 21.03 7.58 -0.02
CA ALA A 36 19.69 7.00 0.00
C ALA A 36 19.02 7.00 -1.40
N GLN A 37 19.53 7.80 -2.34
CA GLN A 37 19.08 7.86 -3.75
C GLN A 37 19.70 6.76 -4.63
N GLU A 38 20.77 6.08 -4.17
CA GLU A 38 21.45 4.99 -4.90
C GLU A 38 20.53 3.79 -5.20
N LYS A 39 19.40 3.69 -4.49
CA LYS A 39 18.32 2.77 -4.84
C LYS A 39 17.33 3.51 -5.74
N ASN A 40 17.22 3.11 -7.01
CA ASN A 40 16.34 3.70 -8.05
C ASN A 40 14.83 3.62 -7.73
N PHE A 41 14.34 4.15 -6.61
CA PHE A 41 12.94 4.03 -6.20
C PHE A 41 12.44 5.25 -5.40
N HIS A 42 11.16 5.59 -5.55
CA HIS A 42 10.47 6.71 -4.88
C HIS A 42 10.37 6.57 -3.35
N HIS A 43 10.55 5.35 -2.82
CA HIS A 43 10.06 4.89 -1.51
C HIS A 43 10.16 5.90 -0.36
N VAL A 44 9.00 6.42 0.05
CA VAL A 44 8.80 7.33 1.18
C VAL A 44 9.38 6.79 2.50
N MET A 45 9.42 5.47 2.66
CA MET A 45 9.95 4.84 3.87
C MET A 45 11.44 5.17 4.12
N GLU A 46 12.23 5.45 3.08
CA GLU A 46 13.63 5.86 3.26
C GLU A 46 13.75 7.29 3.81
N ALA A 47 12.84 8.20 3.43
CA ALA A 47 12.76 9.52 4.05
C ALA A 47 12.40 9.41 5.54
N LEU A 48 11.45 8.54 5.89
CA LEU A 48 11.08 8.31 7.29
C LEU A 48 12.24 7.72 8.11
N LYS A 49 12.95 6.73 7.56
CA LYS A 49 14.15 6.14 8.21
C LYS A 49 15.25 7.19 8.38
N TYR A 50 15.46 8.03 7.37
CA TYR A 50 16.47 9.09 7.42
C TYR A 50 16.24 10.05 8.59
N TRP A 51 15.01 10.51 8.78
CA TRP A 51 14.67 11.40 9.90
C TRP A 51 14.85 10.75 11.26
N GLN A 52 14.44 9.49 11.42
CA GLN A 52 14.62 8.73 12.67
C GLN A 52 16.10 8.61 13.09
N VAL A 53 17.00 8.43 12.13
CA VAL A 53 18.42 8.15 12.43
C VAL A 53 19.25 9.43 12.59
N ARG A 54 18.98 10.48 11.81
CA ARG A 54 19.94 11.59 11.65
C ARG A 54 19.44 12.97 12.05
N ASN A 55 18.14 13.20 12.23
CA ASN A 55 17.65 14.56 12.42
C ASN A 55 16.70 14.71 13.62
N ARG A 56 17.27 14.80 14.83
CA ARG A 56 16.51 14.95 16.09
C ARG A 56 15.69 16.24 16.20
N SER A 57 16.00 17.27 15.40
CA SER A 57 15.20 18.52 15.35
C SER A 57 13.88 18.34 14.58
N LEU A 58 13.76 17.25 13.82
CA LEU A 58 12.55 16.85 13.12
C LEU A 58 11.75 15.80 13.92
N LEU A 59 11.82 15.82 15.25
CA LEU A 59 10.97 14.99 16.10
C LEU A 59 9.83 15.84 16.66
N GLY A 60 8.63 15.26 16.75
CA GLY A 60 7.47 15.91 17.34
C GLY A 60 6.17 15.72 16.57
N GLU A 61 5.25 16.66 16.81
CA GLU A 61 3.93 16.74 16.20
C GLU A 61 3.95 17.64 14.97
N TRP A 62 3.40 17.15 13.86
CA TRP A 62 3.37 17.88 12.60
C TRP A 62 1.98 17.91 11.97
N ALA A 63 1.65 19.00 11.29
CA ALA A 63 0.50 19.09 10.40
C ALA A 63 0.97 18.98 8.95
N LEU A 64 0.25 18.21 8.11
CA LEU A 64 0.59 18.11 6.68
C LEU A 64 0.50 19.47 5.97
N GLU A 65 -0.41 20.32 6.45
CA GLU A 65 -0.66 21.68 5.97
C GLU A 65 0.45 22.67 6.33
N ASN A 66 1.31 22.34 7.30
CA ASN A 66 2.36 23.22 7.80
C ASN A 66 3.68 22.45 8.02
N PRO A 67 4.34 22.00 6.93
CA PRO A 67 5.68 21.43 7.04
C PRO A 67 6.69 22.47 7.54
N SER A 68 7.80 22.02 8.13
CA SER A 68 8.93 22.89 8.49
C SER A 68 9.69 23.39 7.26
N ASP A 69 10.77 24.15 7.48
CA ASP A 69 11.68 24.63 6.44
C ASP A 69 12.55 23.53 5.80
N ASP A 70 12.45 22.27 6.27
CA ASP A 70 13.17 21.13 5.67
C ASP A 70 12.60 20.78 4.28
N ASN A 71 13.41 20.93 3.24
CA ASN A 71 12.98 20.70 1.84
C ASN A 71 12.47 19.27 1.59
N LEU A 72 13.08 18.26 2.22
CA LEU A 72 12.63 16.87 2.08
C LEU A 72 11.25 16.68 2.72
N GLN A 73 11.03 17.31 3.88
CA GLN A 73 9.74 17.29 4.55
C GLN A 73 8.68 17.99 3.71
N GLN A 74 8.97 19.18 3.20
CA GLN A 74 8.04 19.92 2.34
C GLN A 74 7.65 19.11 1.11
N GLU A 75 8.63 18.47 0.45
CA GLU A 75 8.39 17.63 -0.72
C GLU A 75 7.51 16.43 -0.39
N LEU A 76 7.85 15.68 0.67
CA LEU A 76 7.08 14.53 1.09
C LEU A 76 5.67 14.93 1.55
N PHE A 77 5.55 15.99 2.34
CA PHE A 77 4.29 16.45 2.89
C PHE A 77 3.37 16.97 1.80
N THR A 78 3.90 17.59 0.76
CA THR A 78 3.11 17.95 -0.43
C THR A 78 2.46 16.70 -1.05
N ASN A 79 3.23 15.62 -1.20
CA ASN A 79 2.72 14.38 -1.78
C ASN A 79 1.71 13.68 -0.84
N LEU A 80 2.01 13.62 0.46
CA LEU A 80 1.11 13.03 1.47
C LEU A 80 -0.17 13.85 1.64
N HIS A 81 -0.09 15.17 1.59
CA HIS A 81 -1.25 16.07 1.68
C HIS A 81 -2.16 15.89 0.47
N TRP A 82 -1.61 15.82 -0.75
CA TRP A 82 -2.38 15.46 -1.95
C TRP A 82 -3.13 14.15 -1.73
N LEU A 83 -2.44 13.09 -1.29
CA LEU A 83 -3.05 11.79 -1.04
C LEU A 83 -4.16 11.86 0.03
N ALA A 84 -3.88 12.54 1.14
CA ALA A 84 -4.76 12.65 2.30
C ALA A 84 -5.97 13.58 2.09
N LYS A 85 -5.99 14.39 1.02
CA LYS A 85 -7.12 15.25 0.65
C LYS A 85 -7.75 14.85 -0.69
N HIS A 86 -7.21 13.83 -1.37
CA HIS A 86 -7.68 13.48 -2.70
C HIS A 86 -9.17 13.08 -2.68
N PRO A 87 -10.04 13.72 -3.48
CA PRO A 87 -11.49 13.54 -3.37
C PRO A 87 -11.98 12.15 -3.81
N ARG A 88 -11.18 11.44 -4.61
CA ARG A 88 -11.57 10.19 -5.29
C ARG A 88 -10.65 9.00 -5.04
N LEU A 89 -9.59 9.18 -4.25
CA LEU A 89 -8.68 8.10 -3.88
C LEU A 89 -8.86 7.85 -2.39
N ILE A 90 -9.18 6.60 -2.03
CA ILE A 90 -9.42 6.22 -0.66
C ILE A 90 -8.21 5.43 -0.15
N THR A 91 -7.64 5.88 0.96
CA THR A 91 -6.56 5.21 1.67
C THR A 91 -7.17 4.39 2.80
N ILE A 92 -7.15 3.07 2.67
CA ILE A 92 -7.52 2.14 3.73
C ILE A 92 -6.28 1.36 4.14
N GLY A 93 -6.06 1.25 5.44
CA GLY A 93 -4.96 0.47 6.00
C GLY A 93 -5.33 -0.17 7.33
N ALA A 94 -4.61 -1.22 7.69
CA ALA A 94 -4.70 -1.84 9.00
C ALA A 94 -3.35 -1.71 9.71
N TYR A 95 -3.38 -1.29 10.98
CA TYR A 95 -2.18 -1.13 11.80
C TYR A 95 -2.28 -1.98 13.07
N GLY A 96 -1.13 -2.37 13.62
CA GLY A 96 -1.10 -3.17 14.84
C GLY A 96 0.31 -3.57 15.21
N ASN A 97 0.43 -4.30 16.32
CA ASN A 97 1.69 -4.90 16.72
C ASN A 97 2.07 -5.99 15.69
N GLY A 98 3.21 -5.84 15.03
CA GLY A 98 3.67 -6.77 13.99
C GLY A 98 3.69 -8.23 14.45
N LYS A 99 4.13 -8.51 15.69
CA LYS A 99 4.11 -9.86 16.27
C LYS A 99 2.68 -10.38 16.42
N LEU A 100 1.75 -9.58 16.92
CA LEU A 100 0.34 -10.02 17.05
C LEU A 100 -0.33 -10.24 15.70
N VAL A 101 -0.05 -9.38 14.70
CA VAL A 101 -0.54 -9.55 13.33
C VAL A 101 0.03 -10.85 12.76
N TRP A 102 1.33 -11.07 12.94
CA TRP A 102 2.02 -12.28 12.51
C TRP A 102 1.45 -13.53 13.19
N ASP A 103 1.39 -13.59 14.51
CA ASP A 103 0.90 -14.76 15.26
C ASP A 103 -0.55 -15.13 14.88
N ARG A 104 -1.38 -14.15 14.53
CA ARG A 104 -2.78 -14.39 14.15
C ARG A 104 -2.99 -14.75 12.69
N LEU A 105 -2.21 -14.15 11.79
CA LEU A 105 -2.35 -14.40 10.36
C LEU A 105 -1.48 -15.56 9.88
N ASN A 106 -0.31 -15.71 10.50
CA ASN A 106 0.73 -16.62 10.07
C ASN A 106 0.68 -17.96 10.80
N LEU A 107 -0.43 -18.69 10.64
CA LEU A 107 -0.62 -19.99 11.28
C LEU A 107 0.40 -21.06 10.83
N ALA A 108 1.09 -20.85 9.70
CA ALA A 108 1.99 -21.82 9.08
C ALA A 108 3.45 -21.32 8.92
N GLN A 109 3.83 -20.21 9.56
CA GLN A 109 5.14 -19.56 9.33
C GLN A 109 5.41 -19.07 7.89
N ASP A 110 4.37 -18.99 7.07
CA ASP A 110 4.36 -18.61 5.68
C ASP A 110 3.93 -17.13 5.46
N PRO A 111 4.88 -16.26 5.03
CA PRO A 111 4.59 -14.85 4.74
C PRO A 111 3.52 -14.63 3.66
N ALA A 112 3.44 -15.50 2.65
CA ALA A 112 2.48 -15.38 1.56
C ALA A 112 1.05 -15.60 2.06
N GLN A 113 0.86 -16.61 2.92
CA GLN A 113 -0.43 -16.89 3.54
C GLN A 113 -0.86 -15.75 4.48
N ALA A 114 0.06 -15.26 5.30
CA ALA A 114 -0.22 -14.16 6.21
C ALA A 114 -0.67 -12.90 5.44
N LEU A 115 0.06 -12.53 4.38
CA LEU A 115 -0.30 -11.40 3.52
C LEU A 115 -1.62 -11.62 2.79
N GLY A 116 -1.84 -12.80 2.21
CA GLY A 116 -3.09 -13.14 1.56
C GLY A 116 -4.29 -12.96 2.48
N ARG A 117 -4.19 -13.43 3.73
CA ARG A 117 -5.24 -13.23 4.74
C ARG A 117 -5.45 -11.76 5.09
N ALA A 118 -4.38 -10.98 5.24
CA ALA A 118 -4.48 -9.54 5.51
C ALA A 118 -5.23 -8.81 4.38
N TYR A 119 -4.85 -9.07 3.11
CA TYR A 119 -5.56 -8.52 1.97
C TYR A 119 -7.00 -9.01 1.90
N GLY A 120 -7.27 -10.29 2.22
CA GLY A 120 -8.62 -10.83 2.19
C GLY A 120 -9.54 -10.20 3.24
N LEU A 121 -9.04 -9.93 4.45
CA LEU A 121 -9.76 -9.19 5.49
C LEU A 121 -10.10 -7.76 5.02
N LEU A 122 -9.12 -7.05 4.45
CA LEU A 122 -9.31 -5.70 3.94
C LEU A 122 -10.25 -5.65 2.73
N ALA A 123 -10.15 -6.62 1.82
CA ALA A 123 -11.02 -6.69 0.66
C ALA A 123 -12.47 -6.97 1.10
N ALA A 124 -12.68 -7.93 1.98
CA ALA A 124 -14.01 -8.27 2.51
C ALA A 124 -14.66 -7.10 3.27
N SER A 125 -13.89 -6.25 3.96
CA SER A 125 -14.46 -5.08 4.64
C SER A 125 -14.90 -3.97 3.69
N VAL A 126 -14.42 -3.96 2.45
CA VAL A 126 -14.83 -3.00 1.41
C VAL A 126 -16.07 -3.45 0.66
N VAL A 127 -16.24 -4.76 0.41
CA VAL A 127 -17.31 -5.29 -0.44
C VAL A 127 -18.73 -4.83 -0.10
N PRO A 128 -19.15 -4.72 1.18
CA PRO A 128 -20.48 -4.24 1.54
C PRO A 128 -20.82 -2.83 1.05
N PHE A 129 -19.80 -2.03 0.67
CA PHE A 129 -19.96 -0.66 0.20
C PHE A 129 -19.89 -0.53 -1.33
N LEU A 130 -19.72 -1.64 -2.05
CA LEU A 130 -19.70 -1.67 -3.51
C LEU A 130 -21.13 -1.71 -4.06
N GLY A 131 -21.36 -1.06 -5.21
CA GLY A 131 -22.60 -1.22 -5.95
C GLY A 131 -22.86 -2.67 -6.34
N ASP A 132 -24.08 -2.97 -6.77
CA ASP A 132 -24.46 -4.34 -7.13
C ASP A 132 -23.66 -4.89 -8.31
N ASP A 133 -23.33 -4.03 -9.27
CA ASP A 133 -22.54 -4.37 -10.46
C ASP A 133 -21.03 -4.11 -10.31
N ASP A 134 -20.59 -3.65 -9.13
CA ASP A 134 -19.18 -3.31 -8.90
C ASP A 134 -18.38 -4.55 -8.46
N THR A 135 -17.21 -4.74 -9.07
CA THR A 135 -16.22 -5.73 -8.67
C THR A 135 -14.97 -5.05 -8.12
N LEU A 136 -14.53 -5.48 -6.94
CA LEU A 136 -13.25 -5.06 -6.37
C LEU A 136 -12.11 -5.84 -7.02
N LEU A 137 -11.24 -5.13 -7.74
CA LEU A 137 -10.02 -5.69 -8.32
C LEU A 137 -8.85 -5.47 -7.36
N VAL A 138 -8.26 -6.55 -6.84
CA VAL A 138 -7.12 -6.49 -5.92
C VAL A 138 -5.86 -6.96 -6.62
N ALA A 139 -4.85 -6.09 -6.69
CA ALA A 139 -3.56 -6.41 -7.28
C ALA A 139 -2.46 -6.26 -6.22
N PRO A 140 -2.15 -7.32 -5.44
CA PRO A 140 -1.14 -7.26 -4.38
C PRO A 140 0.20 -6.71 -4.90
N ALA A 141 0.84 -5.83 -4.13
CA ALA A 141 2.15 -5.25 -4.47
C ALA A 141 3.22 -6.34 -4.71
N LEU A 142 4.20 -6.05 -5.57
CA LEU A 142 5.39 -6.90 -5.66
C LEU A 142 6.14 -6.85 -4.34
N ARG A 143 6.70 -7.98 -3.91
CA ARG A 143 7.45 -8.07 -2.65
C ARG A 143 8.72 -8.89 -2.82
N SER A 144 9.67 -8.61 -1.96
CA SER A 144 10.87 -9.43 -1.75
C SER A 144 10.72 -10.12 -0.40
N GLU A 145 10.99 -11.41 -0.38
CA GLU A 145 11.00 -12.23 0.82
C GLU A 145 12.44 -12.71 1.08
N ASP A 146 12.71 -13.18 2.30
CA ASP A 146 13.99 -13.84 2.60
C ASP A 146 14.11 -15.11 1.74
N SER A 147 15.28 -15.35 1.16
CA SER A 147 15.53 -16.50 0.29
C SER A 147 15.32 -17.84 1.02
N SER A 148 15.42 -17.86 2.34
CA SER A 148 15.14 -19.03 3.19
C SER A 148 13.65 -19.22 3.53
N SER A 149 12.77 -18.30 3.13
CA SER A 149 11.35 -18.37 3.48
C SER A 149 10.61 -19.45 2.67
N GLU A 150 9.61 -20.09 3.29
CA GLU A 150 8.79 -21.11 2.62
C GLU A 150 8.12 -20.60 1.34
N ALA A 151 7.80 -19.31 1.30
CA ALA A 151 7.19 -18.67 0.15
C ALA A 151 8.17 -18.55 -1.04
N ILE A 152 9.47 -18.31 -0.81
CA ILE A 152 10.48 -18.40 -1.86
C ILE A 152 10.69 -19.85 -2.30
N ILE A 153 10.72 -20.80 -1.35
CA ILE A 153 10.86 -22.23 -1.68
C ILE A 153 9.72 -22.68 -2.61
N ARG A 154 8.47 -22.27 -2.34
CA ARG A 154 7.35 -22.59 -3.23
C ARG A 154 7.41 -21.85 -4.56
N ALA A 155 7.78 -20.57 -4.57
CA ALA A 155 7.88 -19.79 -5.79
C ALA A 155 8.97 -20.32 -6.74
N THR A 156 10.09 -20.81 -6.20
CA THR A 156 11.22 -21.36 -6.95
C THR A 156 10.97 -22.78 -7.49
N LEU A 157 10.20 -23.61 -6.77
CA LEU A 157 9.73 -24.91 -7.28
C LEU A 157 8.82 -24.76 -8.51
N ASP A 158 8.16 -23.61 -8.66
CA ASP A 158 7.15 -23.37 -9.69
C ASP A 158 7.69 -22.69 -10.98
N ASN A 159 8.90 -22.10 -11.03
CA ASN A 159 9.42 -21.43 -12.26
C ASN A 159 10.96 -21.28 -12.39
N ASN A 160 11.49 -21.73 -13.54
CA ASN A 160 12.80 -21.37 -14.13
C ASN A 160 12.76 -19.94 -14.73
N SER A 161 12.79 -18.88 -13.93
CA SER A 161 12.95 -17.52 -14.49
C SER A 161 13.87 -16.65 -13.65
N SER A 162 15.03 -16.34 -14.24
CA SER A 162 15.99 -15.35 -13.81
C SER A 162 15.48 -13.93 -14.07
N GLN A 163 15.41 -13.11 -13.02
CA GLN A 163 15.92 -11.74 -12.94
C GLN A 163 15.67 -11.14 -11.55
N GLU A 164 16.52 -10.19 -11.20
CA GLU A 164 16.76 -9.58 -9.87
C GLU A 164 15.50 -9.22 -9.06
N ARG A 165 15.50 -9.65 -7.78
CA ARG A 165 14.41 -9.77 -6.78
C ARG A 165 13.64 -11.09 -6.89
N GLU A 166 13.99 -12.07 -6.05
CA GLU A 166 13.25 -13.33 -5.94
C GLU A 166 11.78 -13.02 -5.60
N HIS A 167 10.90 -13.24 -6.57
CA HIS A 167 9.49 -12.94 -6.44
C HIS A 167 8.85 -13.88 -5.42
N GLY A 168 8.36 -13.34 -4.30
CA GLY A 168 7.59 -14.12 -3.34
C GLY A 168 6.37 -14.81 -3.94
N ASP A 169 5.88 -15.88 -3.30
CA ASP A 169 4.74 -16.70 -3.75
C ASP A 169 3.46 -15.86 -3.95
N THR A 170 3.30 -15.33 -5.16
CA THR A 170 2.19 -14.44 -5.52
C THR A 170 0.89 -15.21 -5.71
N ARG A 171 0.99 -16.46 -6.20
CA ARG A 171 -0.15 -17.36 -6.33
C ARG A 171 -0.73 -17.71 -4.97
N GLY A 172 0.12 -18.04 -4.00
CA GLY A 172 -0.26 -18.31 -2.61
C GLY A 172 -0.95 -17.12 -1.96
N VAL A 173 -0.43 -15.89 -2.15
CA VAL A 173 -1.11 -14.67 -1.68
C VAL A 173 -2.49 -14.52 -2.29
N ILE A 174 -2.61 -14.62 -3.61
CA ILE A 174 -3.88 -14.43 -4.33
C ILE A 174 -4.91 -15.50 -3.91
N SER A 175 -4.50 -16.76 -3.88
CA SER A 175 -5.36 -17.87 -3.48
C SER A 175 -5.91 -17.68 -2.06
N THR A 176 -5.01 -17.35 -1.13
CA THR A 176 -5.36 -17.14 0.27
C THR A 176 -6.23 -15.90 0.48
N LEU A 177 -5.98 -14.83 -0.28
CA LEU A 177 -6.81 -13.63 -0.28
C LEU A 177 -8.23 -13.96 -0.70
N LEU A 178 -8.40 -14.68 -1.81
CA LEU A 178 -9.72 -15.05 -2.31
C LEU A 178 -10.45 -15.97 -1.33
N ASP A 179 -9.78 -16.99 -0.80
CA ASP A 179 -10.37 -17.91 0.19
C ASP A 179 -10.81 -17.16 1.47
N GLN A 180 -9.91 -16.35 2.03
CA GLN A 180 -10.21 -15.57 3.24
C GLN A 180 -11.37 -14.60 3.01
N SER A 181 -11.38 -13.90 1.88
CA SER A 181 -12.47 -12.97 1.56
C SER A 181 -13.80 -13.70 1.40
N GLN A 182 -13.81 -14.82 0.67
CA GLN A 182 -15.01 -15.61 0.46
C GLN A 182 -15.55 -16.19 1.77
N ARG A 183 -14.68 -16.64 2.67
CA ARG A 183 -15.08 -17.12 3.99
C ARG A 183 -15.85 -16.05 4.77
N ILE A 184 -15.39 -14.80 4.74
CA ILE A 184 -16.02 -13.66 5.44
C ILE A 184 -17.34 -13.26 4.77
N LEU A 185 -17.38 -13.25 3.44
CA LEU A 185 -18.53 -12.75 2.67
C LEU A 185 -19.64 -13.80 2.50
N ARG A 186 -19.34 -15.09 2.67
CA ARG A 186 -20.29 -16.19 2.49
C ARG A 186 -21.59 -16.03 3.29
N PRO A 187 -21.59 -15.66 4.58
CA PRO A 187 -22.81 -15.45 5.36
C PRO A 187 -23.69 -14.29 4.85
N TRP A 188 -23.10 -13.35 4.11
CA TRP A 188 -23.76 -12.16 3.59
C TRP A 188 -24.29 -12.34 2.16
N HIS A 189 -24.09 -13.52 1.56
CA HIS A 189 -24.44 -13.82 0.17
C HIS A 189 -23.77 -12.90 -0.88
N LEU A 190 -22.71 -12.17 -0.52
CA LEU A 190 -21.94 -11.28 -1.41
C LEU A 190 -20.82 -12.00 -2.15
N ARG A 191 -21.10 -13.19 -2.69
CA ARG A 191 -20.10 -14.00 -3.43
C ARG A 191 -19.75 -13.30 -4.75
N GLN A 192 -18.50 -13.46 -5.21
CA GLN A 192 -18.00 -13.02 -6.53
C GLN A 192 -17.79 -11.51 -6.75
N LYS A 193 -17.91 -10.65 -5.71
CA LYS A 193 -17.58 -9.21 -5.82
C LYS A 193 -16.09 -8.87 -5.72
N ILE A 194 -15.20 -9.87 -5.69
CA ILE A 194 -13.75 -9.68 -5.60
C ILE A 194 -13.08 -10.53 -6.69
N ASP A 195 -12.18 -9.90 -7.45
CA ASP A 195 -11.22 -10.58 -8.28
C ASP A 195 -9.79 -10.13 -7.89
N SER A 196 -8.83 -11.03 -8.00
CA SER A 196 -7.46 -10.77 -7.60
C SER A 196 -6.47 -11.45 -8.54
N GLY A 197 -5.39 -10.75 -8.85
CA GLY A 197 -4.44 -11.22 -9.85
C GLY A 197 -3.19 -10.37 -9.93
N VAL A 198 -2.25 -10.83 -10.76
CA VAL A 198 -1.17 -9.97 -11.24
C VAL A 198 -1.79 -8.80 -11.99
N PHE A 199 -1.32 -7.58 -11.72
CA PHE A 199 -1.89 -6.35 -12.25
C PHE A 199 -2.09 -6.37 -13.77
N LEU A 200 -1.11 -6.88 -14.51
CA LEU A 200 -1.17 -6.99 -15.96
C LEU A 200 -2.34 -7.85 -16.44
N ASN A 201 -2.62 -8.96 -15.74
CA ASN A 201 -3.71 -9.86 -16.07
C ASN A 201 -5.06 -9.19 -15.82
N LEU A 202 -5.22 -8.56 -14.66
CA LEU A 202 -6.44 -7.80 -14.33
C LEU A 202 -6.69 -6.67 -15.32
N ARG A 203 -5.64 -5.93 -15.71
CA ARG A 203 -5.73 -4.89 -16.75
C ARG A 203 -6.24 -5.47 -18.07
N ASN A 204 -5.62 -6.55 -18.54
CA ASN A 204 -5.96 -7.14 -19.83
C ASN A 204 -7.40 -7.68 -19.85
N GLN A 205 -7.88 -8.19 -18.71
CA GLN A 205 -9.23 -8.73 -18.56
C GLN A 205 -10.29 -7.64 -18.45
N TYR A 206 -10.06 -6.60 -17.64
CA TYR A 206 -11.12 -5.66 -17.25
C TYR A 206 -11.00 -4.26 -17.86
N PHE A 207 -9.78 -3.80 -18.17
CA PHE A 207 -9.55 -2.40 -18.53
C PHE A 207 -8.39 -2.22 -19.53
N LYS A 208 -8.34 -3.05 -20.57
CA LYS A 208 -7.23 -3.11 -21.55
C LYS A 208 -6.88 -1.77 -22.22
N HIS A 209 -7.85 -0.86 -22.32
CA HIS A 209 -7.70 0.45 -22.97
C HIS A 209 -7.24 1.57 -22.02
N ILE A 210 -7.14 1.26 -20.72
CA ILE A 210 -6.75 2.24 -19.70
C ILE A 210 -5.31 1.95 -19.29
N PHE A 211 -4.43 2.88 -19.63
CA PHE A 211 -3.05 2.83 -19.16
C PHE A 211 -2.98 3.30 -17.71
N LEU A 212 -2.48 2.42 -16.85
CA LEU A 212 -2.15 2.68 -15.46
C LEU A 212 -0.74 2.14 -15.22
N ASP A 213 0.14 3.00 -14.72
CA ASP A 213 1.52 2.63 -14.44
C ASP A 213 1.61 1.91 -13.10
N ARG A 214 1.98 0.63 -13.14
CA ARG A 214 2.03 -0.22 -11.95
C ARG A 214 3.01 0.31 -10.90
N LEU A 215 4.18 0.77 -11.31
CA LEU A 215 5.19 1.27 -10.37
C LEU A 215 4.69 2.55 -9.69
N ALA A 216 4.03 3.43 -10.43
CA ALA A 216 3.41 4.61 -9.83
C ALA A 216 2.33 4.24 -8.81
N LEU A 217 1.48 3.25 -9.10
CA LEU A 217 0.45 2.77 -8.16
C LEU A 217 1.04 2.17 -6.89
N ASP A 218 2.08 1.35 -7.03
CA ASP A 218 2.78 0.74 -5.87
C ASP A 218 3.42 1.84 -4.99
N ASN A 219 4.02 2.87 -5.61
CA ASN A 219 4.59 4.01 -4.86
C ASN A 219 3.51 4.87 -4.19
N ILE A 220 2.30 4.99 -4.75
CA ILE A 220 1.15 5.61 -4.07
C ILE A 220 0.69 4.77 -2.88
N ALA A 221 0.72 3.43 -2.99
CA ALA A 221 0.42 2.56 -1.87
C ALA A 221 1.45 2.73 -0.73
N ASP A 222 2.73 2.91 -1.06
CA ASP A 222 3.78 3.23 -0.09
C ASP A 222 3.56 4.58 0.59
N MET A 223 3.11 5.61 -0.14
CA MET A 223 2.68 6.87 0.47
C MET A 223 1.52 6.64 1.46
N GLY A 224 0.57 5.77 1.14
CA GLY A 224 -0.51 5.39 2.05
C GLY A 224 0.00 4.69 3.31
N ALA A 225 0.99 3.81 3.18
CA ALA A 225 1.64 3.14 4.31
C ALA A 225 2.45 4.13 5.18
N ALA A 226 3.12 5.10 4.56
CA ALA A 226 3.80 6.17 5.27
C ALA A 226 2.82 7.07 6.04
N LEU A 227 1.70 7.45 5.41
CA LEU A 227 0.63 8.20 6.06
C LEU A 227 0.06 7.44 7.27
N MET A 228 -0.11 6.12 7.14
CA MET A 228 -0.52 5.26 8.24
C MET A 228 0.52 5.24 9.37
N THR A 229 1.80 5.06 9.03
CA THR A 229 2.90 5.03 9.99
C THR A 229 2.97 6.34 10.78
N LEU A 230 2.92 7.48 10.09
CA LEU A 230 2.97 8.79 10.71
C LEU A 230 1.72 9.13 11.55
N SER A 231 0.55 8.62 11.16
CA SER A 231 -0.71 8.91 11.87
C SER A 231 -0.96 8.01 13.08
N GLN A 232 -0.55 6.74 13.01
CA GLN A 232 -0.85 5.74 14.03
C GLN A 232 0.28 5.49 15.03
N ASN A 233 1.48 6.03 14.77
CA ASN A 233 2.61 5.91 15.69
C ASN A 233 2.49 6.89 16.87
N LYS A 234 1.54 6.64 17.78
CA LYS A 234 1.26 7.50 18.94
C LYS A 234 2.45 7.66 19.92
N LYS A 235 3.43 6.76 19.85
CA LYS A 235 4.66 6.76 20.65
C LYS A 235 5.91 6.99 19.79
N GLY A 236 5.72 7.32 18.52
CA GLY A 236 6.80 7.57 17.58
C GLY A 236 7.44 8.92 17.80
N ASP A 237 8.69 9.01 17.38
CA ASP A 237 9.42 10.27 17.40
C ASP A 237 8.81 11.30 16.43
N ILE A 238 8.02 10.85 15.46
CA ILE A 238 7.31 11.67 14.48
C ILE A 238 5.84 11.26 14.44
N ARG A 239 4.92 12.22 14.56
CA ARG A 239 3.47 11.97 14.44
C ARG A 239 2.71 13.11 13.77
N LEU A 240 1.65 12.76 13.04
CA LEU A 240 0.75 13.74 12.43
C LEU A 240 -0.39 14.14 13.38
N ILE A 241 -0.68 15.44 13.47
CA ILE A 241 -1.84 16.02 14.16
C ILE A 241 -2.93 16.43 13.16
N ASP A 242 -4.12 16.77 13.65
CA ASP A 242 -5.26 17.31 12.87
C ASP A 242 -5.71 16.47 11.67
N GLN A 243 -5.84 15.16 11.90
CA GLN A 243 -6.18 14.13 10.90
C GLN A 243 -7.67 14.14 10.49
N THR A 244 -8.18 15.25 9.99
CA THR A 244 -9.59 15.41 9.57
C THR A 244 -9.88 14.90 8.14
N TRP A 245 -9.17 13.86 7.71
CA TRP A 245 -9.25 13.34 6.34
C TRP A 245 -10.48 12.45 6.14
N ARG A 246 -11.30 12.78 5.13
CA ARG A 246 -12.51 12.02 4.81
C ARG A 246 -12.20 10.72 4.08
N ASN A 247 -11.17 10.72 3.24
CA ASN A 247 -10.78 9.62 2.36
C ASN A 247 -9.71 8.69 2.97
N VAL A 248 -9.26 8.94 4.20
CA VAL A 248 -8.26 8.11 4.88
C VAL A 248 -8.91 7.40 6.07
N LYS A 249 -8.79 6.08 6.11
CA LYS A 249 -9.32 5.22 7.18
C LYS A 249 -8.28 4.19 7.58
N PHE A 250 -7.86 4.25 8.85
CA PHE A 250 -6.97 3.27 9.43
C PHE A 250 -7.68 2.54 10.55
N PHE A 251 -7.62 1.22 10.50
CA PHE A 251 -8.28 0.34 11.46
C PHE A 251 -7.21 -0.36 12.29
N HIS A 252 -7.46 -0.51 13.58
CA HIS A 252 -6.59 -1.35 14.37
C HIS A 252 -6.84 -2.80 13.98
N PHE A 253 -5.79 -3.60 13.77
CA PHE A 253 -5.91 -4.95 13.22
C PHE A 253 -6.88 -5.85 14.02
N LYS A 254 -6.96 -5.66 15.34
CA LYS A 254 -7.92 -6.36 16.20
C LYS A 254 -9.40 -6.11 15.82
N GLU A 255 -9.73 -4.91 15.33
CA GLU A 255 -11.09 -4.53 14.90
C GLU A 255 -11.50 -5.27 13.63
N LEU A 256 -10.54 -5.70 12.80
CA LEU A 256 -10.81 -6.46 11.58
C LEU A 256 -10.98 -7.96 11.85
N LEU A 257 -10.60 -8.43 13.04
CA LEU A 257 -10.65 -9.85 13.42
C LEU A 257 -11.85 -10.22 14.29
N SER A 258 -12.55 -9.23 14.83
CA SER A 258 -13.76 -9.37 15.64
C SER A 258 -15.01 -9.43 14.76
#